data_AF-A0A950PWG2-F1
#
_entry.id   AF-A0A950PWG2-F1
#
_cell.length_a   1.000
_cell.length_b   1.000
_cell.length_c   1.000
_cell.angle_alpha   90.00
_cell.angle_beta   90.00
_cell.angle_gamma   90.00
#
_symmetry.space_group_name_H-M   'P 1'
#
loop_
_entity.id
_entity.type
_entity.pdbx_description
1 polymer ?
#
loop_
_entity_poly.entity_id
_entity_poly.type
_entity_poly.pdbx_seq_one_letter_code
_entity_poly.pdbx_strand_id
1 'polypeptide(L)' 'MTSLNVDAVLREACGSEFTGAVGRVERAGSVVFERAYGATRADELARPVYCDSLFDLASLTKLFVSTVALHAVA' A
#
# COMPACT_ATOMS: atom_id res chain seq x y z
N MET A 1 -3.74 8.43 16.05
CA MET A 1 -2.70 8.46 15.00
C MET A 1 -2.95 9.63 14.08
N THR A 2 -2.17 10.69 14.23
CA THR A 2 -2.10 11.80 13.27
C THR A 2 -1.35 11.33 12.02
N SER A 3 -1.78 11.78 10.84
CA SER A 3 -1.18 11.44 9.54
C SER A 3 0.33 11.73 9.47
N LEU A 4 0.82 12.69 10.27
CA LEU A 4 2.26 12.99 10.44
C LEU A 4 3.10 11.80 10.92
N ASN A 5 2.55 10.92 11.77
CA ASN A 5 3.31 9.78 12.28
C ASN A 5 3.51 8.70 11.19
N VAL A 6 2.51 8.53 10.31
CA VAL A 6 2.55 7.52 9.23
C VAL A 6 3.58 7.90 8.16
N ASP A 7 3.64 9.17 7.74
CA ASP A 7 4.63 9.63 6.76
C ASP A 7 6.06 9.42 7.27
N ALA A 8 6.34 9.78 8.53
CA ALA A 8 7.66 9.61 9.13
C ALA A 8 8.12 8.14 9.14
N VAL A 9 7.26 7.23 9.62
CA VAL A 9 7.57 5.79 9.67
C VAL A 9 7.82 5.21 8.28
N LEU A 10 6.97 5.56 7.29
CA LEU A 10 7.13 5.06 5.93
C LEU A 10 8.38 5.63 5.24
N ARG A 11 8.74 6.89 5.51
CA ARG A 11 10.01 7.45 5.01
C ARG A 11 11.22 6.76 5.62
N GLU A 12 11.22 6.54 6.92
CA GLU A 12 12.35 5.92 7.64
C GLU A 12 12.60 4.48 7.21
N ALA A 13 11.52 3.71 6.97
CA ALA A 13 11.60 2.32 6.53
C ALA A 13 11.92 2.16 5.02
N CYS A 14 11.74 3.21 4.22
CA CYS A 14 11.97 3.15 2.78
C CYS A 14 13.46 3.07 2.45
N GLY A 15 13.84 2.06 1.68
CA GLY A 15 15.22 1.75 1.30
C GLY A 15 15.94 0.77 2.24
N SER A 16 15.40 0.52 3.44
CA SER A 16 15.91 -0.48 4.38
C SER A 16 14.99 -1.70 4.49
N GLU A 17 13.70 -1.48 4.75
CA GLU A 17 12.71 -2.55 4.95
C GLU A 17 11.93 -2.87 3.66
N PHE A 18 11.78 -1.89 2.78
CA PHE A 18 11.14 -2.04 1.48
C PHE A 18 11.72 -1.06 0.46
N THR A 19 11.67 -1.41 -0.83
CA THR A 19 12.15 -0.53 -1.91
C THR A 19 11.14 0.54 -2.29
N GLY A 20 9.85 0.25 -2.20
CA GLY A 20 8.80 1.19 -2.49
C GLY A 20 7.43 0.74 -1.97
N ALA A 21 6.57 1.71 -1.71
CA ALA A 21 5.25 1.50 -1.09
C ALA A 21 4.30 2.66 -1.42
N VAL A 22 3.01 2.42 -1.24
CA VAL A 22 1.98 3.47 -1.18
C VAL A 22 1.28 3.37 0.18
N GLY A 23 1.27 4.46 0.92
CA GLY A 23 0.54 4.57 2.19
C GLY A 23 -0.74 5.37 2.00
N ARG A 24 -1.89 4.78 2.33
CA ARG A 24 -3.21 5.43 2.28
C ARG A 24 -3.92 5.24 3.62
N VAL A 25 -4.48 6.32 4.16
CA VAL A 25 -5.31 6.30 5.37
C VAL A 25 -6.64 6.96 5.07
N GLU A 26 -7.72 6.25 5.38
CA GLU A 26 -9.08 6.73 5.26
C GLU A 26 -9.74 6.85 6.62
N ARG A 27 -10.54 7.89 6.79
CA ARG A 27 -11.35 8.11 7.98
C ARG A 27 -12.72 8.59 7.57
N ALA A 28 -13.76 7.85 7.99
CA ALA A 28 -15.16 8.15 7.67
C ALA A 28 -15.40 8.34 6.17
N GLY A 29 -14.86 7.42 5.34
CA GLY A 29 -15.01 7.44 3.88
C GLY A 29 -14.22 8.53 3.14
N SER A 30 -13.42 9.32 3.85
CA SER A 30 -12.55 10.35 3.26
C SER A 30 -11.07 9.96 3.36
N VAL A 31 -10.32 10.13 2.28
CA VAL A 31 -8.86 10.01 2.29
C VAL A 31 -8.28 11.17 3.07
N VAL A 32 -7.62 10.87 4.19
CA VAL A 32 -6.93 11.88 5.02
C VAL A 32 -5.42 11.87 4.82
N PHE A 33 -4.91 10.86 4.11
CA PHE A 33 -3.50 10.71 3.76
C PHE A 33 -3.34 9.76 2.57
N GLU A 34 -2.55 10.15 1.58
CA GLU A 34 -2.12 9.28 0.48
C GLU A 34 -0.77 9.75 -0.07
N ARG A 35 0.24 8.87 -0.05
CA ARG A 35 1.60 9.15 -0.53
C ARG A 35 2.26 7.89 -1.05
N ALA A 36 3.10 8.07 -2.08
CA ALA A 36 4.00 7.05 -2.60
C ALA A 36 5.44 7.27 -2.10
N TYR A 37 6.20 6.18 -1.96
CA TYR A 37 7.56 6.16 -1.46
C TYR A 37 8.44 5.26 -2.33
N GLY A 38 9.69 5.69 -2.53
CA GLY A 38 10.75 4.88 -3.10
C GLY A 38 10.54 4.51 -4.57
N ALA A 39 11.06 3.34 -4.94
CA ALA A 39 11.10 2.82 -6.29
C ALA A 39 10.68 1.34 -6.33
N THR A 40 10.27 0.88 -7.51
CA THR A 40 9.74 -0.48 -7.71
C THR A 40 10.76 -1.59 -7.42
N ARG A 41 12.06 -1.28 -7.49
CA ARG A 41 13.18 -2.23 -7.36
C ARG A 41 14.42 -1.51 -6.83
N ALA A 42 15.45 -2.27 -6.43
CA ALA A 42 16.75 -1.76 -5.97
C ALA A 42 17.88 -1.87 -7.02
N ASP A 43 17.52 -2.01 -8.29
CA ASP A 43 18.45 -2.19 -9.41
C ASP A 43 18.36 -1.04 -10.42
N GLU A 44 19.16 -1.08 -11.49
CA GLU A 44 19.19 -0.05 -12.54
C GLU A 44 17.87 0.08 -13.32
N LEU A 45 16.96 -0.89 -13.17
CA LEU A 45 15.63 -0.88 -13.79
C LEU A 45 14.57 -0.29 -12.86
N ALA A 46 14.96 0.25 -11.71
CA ALA A 46 14.08 0.91 -10.76
C ALA A 46 13.26 2.02 -11.43
N ARG A 47 11.95 2.03 -11.15
CA ARG A 47 11.03 3.10 -11.55
C ARG A 47 10.45 3.76 -10.30
N PRO A 48 10.13 5.05 -10.32
CA PRO A 48 9.42 5.68 -9.21
C PRO A 48 8.10 4.97 -8.92
N VAL A 49 7.75 4.84 -7.64
CA VAL A 49 6.40 4.43 -7.23
C VAL A 49 5.47 5.63 -7.30
N TYR A 50 4.27 5.40 -7.81
CA TYR A 50 3.16 6.35 -7.85
C TYR A 50 1.98 5.79 -7.04
N CYS A 51 1.06 6.65 -6.58
CA CYS A 51 -0.07 6.20 -5.75
C CYS A 51 -0.99 5.17 -6.44
N ASP A 52 -0.96 5.11 -7.77
CA ASP A 52 -1.68 4.19 -8.63
C ASP A 52 -0.81 3.02 -9.15
N SER A 53 0.41 2.87 -8.64
CA SER A 53 1.26 1.72 -8.97
C SER A 53 0.62 0.41 -8.49
N LEU A 54 0.69 -0.61 -9.34
CA LEU A 54 0.16 -1.93 -9.03
C LEU A 54 1.17 -2.75 -8.24
N PHE A 55 0.68 -3.45 -7.21
CA PHE A 55 1.45 -4.37 -6.38
C PHE A 55 0.72 -5.72 -6.30
N ASP A 56 1.48 -6.81 -6.18
CA ASP A 56 0.90 -8.11 -5.90
C ASP A 56 0.32 -8.13 -4.48
N LEU A 57 -1.01 -8.27 -4.38
CA LEU A 57 -1.72 -8.27 -3.09
C LEU A 57 -1.49 -9.54 -2.25
N ALA A 58 -0.88 -10.57 -2.85
CA ALA A 58 -0.54 -11.84 -2.22
C ALA A 58 -1.71 -12.40 -1.39
N SER A 59 -1.53 -12.57 -0.08
CA SER A 59 -2.53 -13.18 0.79
C SER A 59 -3.77 -12.31 1.04
N LEU A 60 -3.76 -11.01 0.73
CA LEU A 60 -4.97 -10.18 0.83
C LEU A 60 -6.06 -10.65 -0.14
N THR A 61 -5.69 -11.34 -1.22
CA THR A 61 -6.63 -11.99 -2.16
C THR A 61 -7.61 -12.94 -1.46
N LYS A 62 -7.26 -13.52 -0.31
CA LYS A 62 -8.13 -14.40 0.46
C LYS A 62 -9.44 -13.72 0.87
N LEU A 63 -9.41 -12.43 1.19
CA LEU A 63 -10.61 -11.69 1.56
C LEU A 63 -11.60 -11.64 0.39
N PHE A 64 -11.12 -11.33 -0.80
CA PHE A 64 -11.95 -11.30 -2.01
C PHE A 64 -12.58 -12.66 -2.31
N VAL A 65 -11.79 -13.73 -2.26
CA VAL A 65 -12.27 -15.09 -2.51
C VAL A 65 -13.33 -15.49 -1.48
N SER A 66 -13.07 -15.25 -0.19
CA SER A 66 -14.03 -15.54 0.88
C SER A 66 -15.33 -14.74 0.75
N THR A 67 -15.25 -13.46 0.40
CA THR A 67 -16.44 -12.63 0.16
C THR A 67 -17.30 -13.19 -0.97
N VAL A 68 -16.68 -13.54 -2.11
CA VAL A 68 -17.39 -14.15 -3.24
C VAL A 68 -17.98 -15.50 -2.86
N ALA A 69 -17.21 -16.34 -2.17
CA ALA A 69 -17.66 -17.67 -1.76
C ALA A 69 -18.89 -17.61 -0.84
N LEU A 70 -18.88 -16.72 0.17
CA LEU A 70 -20.02 -16.54 1.07
C LEU A 70 -21.23 -15.92 0.36
N HIS A 71 -21.00 -14.95 -0.53
CA HIS A 71 -22.08 -14.33 -1.30
C HIS A 71 -22.77 -15.31 -2.26
N ALA A 72 -22.04 -16.29 -2.78
CA ALA A 72 -22.58 -17.28 -3.72
C ALA A 72 -23.44 -18.37 -3.06
N VAL A 73 -23.39 -18.52 -1.73
CA VAL A 73 -24.08 -19.59 -0.99
C VAL A 73 -25.06 -19.10 0.08
N ALA A 74 -25.11 -17.79 0.33
CA ALA A 74 -26.10 -17.13 1.18
C ALA A 74 -27.29 -16.65 0.35
#